data_AF-M0BM42-F1
#
_entry.id   AF-M0BM42-F1
#
_cell.length_a   1.000
_cell.length_b   1.000
_cell.length_c   1.000
_cell.angle_alpha   90.00
_cell.angle_beta   90.00
_cell.angle_gamma   90.00
#
_symmetry.space_group_name_H-M   'P 1'
#
loop_
_entity.id
_entity.type
_entity.pdbx_description
1 polymer ?
#
loop_
_entity_poly.entity_id
_entity_poly.type
_entity_poly.pdbx_seq_one_letter_code
_entity_poly.pdbx_strand_id
1 'polypeptide(L)'
;MTRSHDVSRRTALKLTGAAAAATTLAGCGSSDGDDDSSGDNNDDSGGGAVEIEPGNEILFKGMTTHWEGKSPSGIEGEENPTIALTEGET
;
A
#
# COMPACT_ATOMS: atom_id res chain seq x y z
N MET A 1 24.03 -1.96 44.50
CA MET A 1 24.12 -3.39 44.12
C MET A 1 23.72 -3.50 42.65
N THR A 2 24.58 -4.08 41.82
CA THR A 2 24.32 -4.33 40.39
C THR A 2 23.42 -5.55 40.23
N ARG A 3 22.41 -5.46 39.37
CA ARG A 3 21.74 -6.65 38.81
C ARG A 3 21.55 -6.42 37.33
N SER A 4 22.59 -6.73 36.58
CA SER A 4 22.49 -7.00 35.14
C SER A 4 21.61 -8.24 34.96
N HIS A 5 20.55 -8.12 34.17
CA HIS A 5 19.93 -9.28 33.51
C HIS A 5 20.17 -9.12 32.02
N ASP A 6 21.30 -9.67 31.59
CA ASP A 6 21.60 -10.06 30.22
C ASP A 6 20.69 -11.24 29.88
N VAL A 7 19.43 -10.95 29.54
CA VAL A 7 18.57 -11.92 28.86
C VAL A 7 18.34 -11.38 27.46
N SER A 8 19.28 -11.77 26.60
CA SER A 8 19.27 -11.62 25.16
C SER A 8 17.85 -11.83 24.60
N ARG A 9 17.18 -10.74 24.23
CA ARG A 9 15.90 -10.77 23.49
C ARG A 9 16.03 -11.38 22.09
N ARG A 10 17.25 -11.79 21.69
CA ARG A 10 17.59 -12.19 20.32
C ARG A 10 17.55 -13.71 20.07
N THR A 11 17.10 -14.54 21.02
CA THR A 11 17.46 -15.98 20.97
C THR A 11 16.33 -17.02 20.98
N ALA A 12 15.03 -16.69 20.82
CA ALA A 12 14.02 -17.77 20.95
C ALA A 12 12.78 -17.77 20.03
N LEU A 13 12.85 -17.27 18.79
CA LEU A 13 11.92 -17.70 17.73
C LEU A 13 12.66 -18.02 16.43
N LYS A 14 13.25 -19.22 16.38
CA LYS A 14 13.72 -19.90 15.18
C LYS A 14 13.33 -21.37 15.31
N LEU A 15 12.16 -21.75 14.80
CA LEU A 15 11.69 -23.12 14.50
C LEU A 15 10.22 -22.95 14.07
N THR A 16 9.61 -23.50 13.02
CA THR A 16 9.94 -24.39 11.89
C THR A 16 8.66 -24.48 11.07
N GLY A 17 8.71 -24.66 9.75
CA GLY A 17 7.58 -25.25 9.02
C GLY A 17 7.47 -24.86 7.56
N ALA A 18 8.08 -25.67 6.68
CA ALA A 18 8.01 -25.54 5.23
C ALA A 18 6.64 -25.95 4.65
N ALA A 19 6.40 -25.46 3.43
CA ALA A 19 5.15 -25.33 2.68
C ALA A 19 4.47 -26.61 2.15
N ALA A 20 3.17 -26.48 1.86
CA ALA A 20 2.39 -27.05 0.73
C ALA A 20 0.90 -26.66 0.93
N ALA A 21 0.02 -26.39 -0.03
CA ALA A 21 0.06 -26.05 -1.45
C ALA A 21 -1.38 -25.55 -1.82
N ALA A 22 -1.48 -24.71 -2.85
CA ALA A 22 -2.59 -24.58 -3.80
C ALA A 22 -4.05 -24.31 -3.32
N THR A 23 -4.45 -23.04 -3.51
CA THR A 23 -5.67 -22.55 -4.19
C THR A 23 -7.02 -23.20 -3.90
N THR A 24 -7.86 -22.49 -3.14
CA THR A 24 -9.30 -22.43 -3.43
C THR A 24 -9.71 -20.96 -3.53
N LEU A 25 -9.78 -20.46 -4.76
CA LEU A 25 -10.59 -19.28 -5.07
C LEU A 25 -12.04 -19.69 -4.78
N ALA A 26 -12.55 -19.33 -3.61
CA ALA A 26 -13.96 -19.50 -3.27
C ALA A 26 -14.80 -18.45 -4.03
N GLY A 27 -14.76 -18.52 -5.35
CA GLY A 27 -15.71 -17.88 -6.27
C GLY A 27 -16.79 -18.87 -6.68
N CYS A 28 -17.49 -19.47 -5.70
CA CYS A 28 -18.68 -20.27 -5.98
C CYS A 28 -19.60 -20.32 -4.77
N GLY A 29 -20.52 -19.38 -4.72
CA GLY A 29 -21.69 -19.38 -3.87
C GLY A 29 -22.87 -18.81 -4.64
N SER A 30 -23.42 -19.63 -5.54
CA SER A 30 -24.72 -19.49 -6.20
C SER A 30 -24.78 -18.78 -7.57
N SER A 31 -25.06 -19.63 -8.56
CA SER A 31 -25.89 -19.46 -9.75
C SER A 31 -26.82 -18.23 -9.76
N ASP A 32 -26.77 -17.45 -10.84
CA ASP A 32 -27.84 -17.22 -11.84
C ASP A 32 -27.74 -15.81 -12.45
N GLY A 33 -27.72 -15.74 -13.78
CA GLY A 33 -28.30 -14.62 -14.52
C GLY A 33 -27.39 -13.46 -14.92
N ASP A 34 -27.69 -12.97 -16.13
CA ASP A 34 -27.33 -11.69 -16.73
C ASP A 34 -25.96 -11.52 -17.39
N ASP A 35 -26.02 -11.67 -18.71
CA ASP A 35 -25.32 -10.84 -19.69
C ASP A 35 -25.52 -9.37 -19.33
N ASP A 36 -24.49 -8.73 -18.78
CA ASP A 36 -24.32 -7.30 -19.01
C ASP A 36 -22.82 -7.06 -19.24
N SER A 37 -22.51 -6.75 -20.49
CA SER A 37 -21.22 -6.22 -20.92
C SER A 37 -21.04 -4.84 -20.30
N SER A 38 -20.82 -4.79 -18.98
CA SER A 38 -20.47 -3.58 -18.27
C SER A 38 -19.05 -3.20 -18.66
N GLY A 39 -18.95 -2.18 -19.49
CA GLY A 39 -17.70 -1.62 -19.97
C GLY A 39 -16.71 -1.44 -18.83
N ASP A 40 -15.57 -2.10 -18.98
CA ASP A 40 -14.39 -1.88 -18.17
C ASP A 40 -13.81 -0.52 -18.54
N ASN A 41 -14.49 0.54 -18.10
CA ASN A 41 -13.85 1.83 -17.90
C ASN A 41 -13.03 1.71 -16.61
N ASN A 42 -12.02 0.84 -16.64
CA ASN A 42 -10.91 0.92 -15.72
C ASN A 42 -10.09 2.14 -16.14
N ASP A 43 -10.63 3.32 -15.83
CA ASP A 43 -9.81 4.50 -15.61
C ASP A 43 -9.04 4.28 -14.30
N ASP A 44 -8.11 3.33 -14.35
CA ASP A 44 -7.00 3.21 -13.42
C ASP A 44 -6.04 4.38 -13.71
N SER A 45 -6.56 5.59 -13.57
CA SER A 45 -5.78 6.80 -13.29
C SER A 45 -5.40 6.82 -11.80
N GLY A 46 -5.27 5.66 -11.15
CA GLY A 46 -4.57 5.50 -9.89
C GLY A 46 -3.12 5.17 -10.21
N GLY A 47 -2.36 6.18 -10.65
CA GLY A 47 -0.94 6.03 -10.96
C GLY A 47 -0.24 5.29 -9.83
N GLY A 48 0.58 4.30 -10.19
CA GLY A 48 1.34 3.52 -9.22
C GLY A 48 2.06 4.43 -8.22
N ALA A 49 2.19 3.96 -6.97
CA ALA A 49 2.67 4.78 -5.87
C ALA A 49 3.95 5.54 -6.24
N VAL A 50 3.92 6.87 -6.08
CA VAL A 50 5.08 7.72 -6.35
C VAL A 50 6.04 7.61 -5.17
N GLU A 51 7.25 7.09 -5.41
CA GLU A 51 8.32 7.07 -4.42
C GLU A 51 8.81 8.49 -4.14
N ILE A 52 8.83 8.86 -2.85
CA ILE A 52 9.32 10.16 -2.41
C ILE A 52 10.46 9.96 -1.42
N GLU A 53 11.60 10.56 -1.75
CA GLU A 53 12.79 10.56 -0.90
C GLU A 53 12.51 11.28 0.43
N PRO A 54 13.05 10.77 1.56
CA PRO A 54 12.96 11.43 2.85
C PRO A 54 13.44 12.89 2.81
N GLY A 55 12.73 13.76 3.53
CA GLY A 55 13.06 15.19 3.61
C GLY A 55 12.66 16.02 2.38
N ASN A 56 12.06 15.41 1.35
CA ASN A 56 11.45 16.18 0.27
C ASN A 56 10.12 16.81 0.71
N GLU A 57 9.94 18.08 0.36
CA GLU A 57 8.68 18.78 0.60
C GLU A 57 7.61 18.32 -0.42
N ILE A 58 6.49 17.84 0.11
CA ILE A 58 5.33 17.41 -0.68
C ILE A 58 4.29 18.52 -0.62
N LEU A 59 3.90 19.04 -1.78
CA LEU A 59 2.90 20.11 -1.91
C LEU A 59 1.65 19.60 -2.61
N PHE A 60 0.52 19.90 -2.00
CA PHE A 60 -0.82 19.67 -2.54
C PHE A 60 -1.58 20.98 -2.66
N LYS A 61 -2.40 21.09 -3.70
CA LYS A 61 -3.42 22.11 -3.83
C LYS A 61 -4.75 21.53 -3.37
N GLY A 62 -5.32 22.13 -2.32
CA GLY A 62 -6.61 21.74 -1.80
C GLY A 62 -7.74 22.22 -2.71
N MET A 63 -8.57 21.29 -3.20
CA MET A 63 -9.84 21.57 -3.87
C MET A 63 -10.98 21.15 -2.94
N THR A 64 -12.21 21.58 -3.26
CA THR A 64 -13.38 21.20 -2.44
C THR A 64 -13.69 19.71 -2.48
N THR A 65 -13.27 19.01 -3.54
CA THR A 65 -13.63 17.61 -3.83
C THR A 65 -12.45 16.64 -3.82
N HIS A 66 -11.23 17.11 -4.03
CA HIS A 66 -10.01 16.30 -4.10
C HIS A 66 -8.78 17.10 -3.69
N TRP A 67 -7.64 16.44 -3.57
CA TRP A 67 -6.33 17.08 -3.52
C TRP A 67 -5.62 16.90 -4.86
N GLU A 68 -5.07 17.98 -5.40
CA GLU A 68 -4.31 17.97 -6.65
C GLU A 68 -2.82 18.09 -6.29
N GLY A 69 -1.99 17.14 -6.71
CA GLY A 69 -0.56 17.20 -6.44
C GLY A 69 0.12 18.37 -7.16
N LYS A 70 1.13 18.96 -6.50
CA LYS A 70 1.89 20.12 -7.01
C LYS A 70 3.40 19.92 -7.03
N SER A 71 3.93 19.26 -6.02
CA SER A 71 5.36 18.93 -5.93
C SER A 71 5.50 17.68 -5.07
N PRO A 72 6.37 16.72 -5.43
CA PRO A 72 7.29 16.71 -6.57
C PRO A 72 6.58 16.51 -7.92
N SER A 73 7.33 16.63 -9.03
CA SER A 73 6.78 16.49 -10.40
C SER A 73 6.11 15.13 -10.67
N GLY A 74 6.43 14.11 -9.87
CA GLY A 74 5.81 12.79 -9.98
C GLY A 74 4.32 12.77 -9.63
N ILE A 75 3.83 13.74 -8.85
CA ILE A 75 2.41 13.86 -8.45
C ILE A 75 1.71 15.07 -9.08
N GLU A 76 2.40 15.84 -9.92
CA GLU A 76 1.89 17.12 -10.39
C GLU A 76 0.66 16.94 -11.29
N GLY A 77 -0.47 17.53 -10.88
CA GLY A 77 -1.72 17.47 -11.63
C GLY A 77 -2.53 16.19 -11.40
N GLU A 78 -2.04 15.25 -10.60
CA GLU A 78 -2.78 14.04 -10.24
C GLU A 78 -3.78 14.35 -9.11
N GLU A 79 -5.01 13.85 -9.26
CA GLU A 79 -6.05 13.94 -8.24
C GLU A 79 -5.95 12.76 -7.28
N ASN A 80 -5.79 13.04 -5.99
CA ASN A 80 -5.65 12.06 -4.91
C ASN A 80 -4.54 11.01 -5.18
N PRO A 81 -3.29 11.43 -5.45
CA PRO A 81 -2.20 10.53 -5.80
C PRO A 81 -1.85 9.57 -4.67
N THR A 82 -1.37 8.38 -5.03
CA THR A 82 -0.83 7.42 -4.05
C THR A 82 0.66 7.71 -3.79
N ILE A 83 1.04 7.85 -2.52
CA ILE A 83 2.42 8.19 -2.12
C ILE A 83 3.07 7.01 -1.41
N ALA A 84 4.26 6.61 -1.86
CA ALA A 84 5.12 5.66 -1.16
C ALA A 84 6.13 6.42 -0.29
N LEU A 85 5.96 6.32 1.04
CA LEU A 85 6.83 6.95 2.04
C LEU A 85 7.69 5.92 2.75
N THR A 86 8.90 6.32 3.14
CA THR A 86 9.78 5.49 3.98
C THR A 86 9.35 5.58 5.45
N GLU A 87 9.14 4.42 6.09
CA GLU A 87 8.71 4.36 7.48
C GLU A 87 9.75 4.98 8.44
N GLY A 88 9.28 5.81 9.37
CA GLY A 88 10.14 6.43 10.40
C GLY A 88 10.83 7.72 9.97
N GLU A 89 10.68 8.13 8.71
CA GLU A 89 11.19 9.38 8.19
C GLU A 89 10.12 10.50 8.25
N THR A 90 10.55 11.75 8.42
CA THR A 90 9.69 12.95 8.54
C THR A 90 10.21 14.09 7.71
#